data_AF-A0A9Q3AER0-F1
#
_entry.id   AF-A0A9Q3AER0-F1
#
_cell.length_a   1.000
_cell.length_b   1.000
_cell.length_c   1.000
_cell.angle_alpha   90.00
_cell.angle_beta   90.00
_cell.angle_gamma   90.00
#
_symmetry.space_group_name_H-M   'P 1'
#
loop_
_entity.id
_entity.type
_entity.pdbx_description
1 polymer ?
#
loop_
_entity_poly.entity_id
_entity_poly.type
_entity_poly.pdbx_seq_one_letter_code
_entity_poly.pdbx_strand_id
1 'polypeptide(L)'
;MTSRFDNIIFLISTDCFAGELFAEYPAATIECVKQTARNAIPHLLDGGDNYYRYADFSPARAEQTRRDFFADLQARHVPPHLQHKIEWFHQVLLGISPEVSSAASVILSVAARLYWLDTEDFKRPVTPALLDTLSIIEPLGLNVESRGHEWEDAWLNATSRWDRYVMSLMDGIKEMPYLTFVQITGFSTRFDCLRAWKLHLGAARFSEIEHVINLQAHAELDPINPAAAREINRLLAQLG
;
A
#
# COMPACT_ATOMS: atom_id res chain seq x y z
N MET A 1 -5.09 -6.23 -18.86
CA MET A 1 -4.79 -5.64 -17.54
C MET A 1 -5.72 -6.29 -16.54
N THR A 2 -5.22 -6.72 -15.38
CA THR A 2 -6.05 -7.31 -14.32
C THR A 2 -6.88 -6.23 -13.64
N SER A 3 -8.05 -6.60 -13.11
CA SER A 3 -8.90 -5.66 -12.35
C SER A 3 -8.31 -5.47 -10.95
N ARG A 4 -7.99 -4.22 -10.59
CA ARG A 4 -7.46 -3.87 -9.26
C ARG A 4 -8.45 -4.20 -8.15
N PHE A 5 -9.75 -4.14 -8.42
CA PHE A 5 -10.77 -4.50 -7.43
C PHE A 5 -10.88 -6.02 -7.23
N ASP A 6 -10.67 -6.83 -8.27
CA ASP A 6 -10.64 -8.28 -8.14
C ASP A 6 -9.48 -8.72 -7.24
N ASN A 7 -8.32 -8.07 -7.38
CA ASN A 7 -7.18 -8.32 -6.51
C ASN A 7 -7.54 -8.09 -5.03
N ILE A 8 -8.37 -7.08 -4.74
CA ILE A 8 -8.88 -6.83 -3.39
C ILE A 8 -9.82 -7.94 -2.94
N ILE A 9 -10.73 -8.40 -3.81
CA ILE A 9 -11.62 -9.53 -3.48
C ILE A 9 -10.80 -10.78 -3.15
N PHE A 10 -9.83 -11.14 -3.99
CA PHE A 10 -8.96 -12.29 -3.73
C PHE A 10 -8.21 -12.13 -2.41
N LEU A 11 -7.61 -10.96 -2.20
CA LEU A 11 -6.89 -10.64 -0.97
C LEU A 11 -7.77 -10.77 0.28
N ILE A 12 -8.94 -10.14 0.29
CA ILE A 12 -9.91 -10.20 1.39
C ILE A 12 -10.40 -11.62 1.64
N SER A 13 -10.49 -12.46 0.61
CA SER A 13 -10.99 -13.83 0.75
C SER A 13 -10.03 -14.75 1.51
N THR A 14 -8.73 -14.41 1.56
CA THR A 14 -7.67 -15.24 2.15
C THR A 14 -7.78 -15.30 3.67
N ASP A 15 -7.34 -16.42 4.25
CA ASP A 15 -7.21 -16.57 5.70
C ASP A 15 -5.95 -15.89 6.23
N CYS A 16 -4.84 -15.94 5.49
CA CYS A 16 -3.56 -15.36 5.93
C CYS A 16 -3.55 -13.83 6.00
N PHE A 17 -4.23 -13.13 5.08
CA PHE A 17 -4.13 -11.66 5.01
C PHE A 17 -5.31 -10.91 5.63
N ALA A 18 -6.52 -11.46 5.58
CA ALA A 18 -7.72 -10.73 6.01
C ALA A 18 -7.68 -10.34 7.49
N GLY A 19 -7.11 -11.20 8.35
CA GLY A 19 -6.93 -10.90 9.77
C GLY A 19 -6.02 -9.70 10.01
N GLU A 20 -4.96 -9.56 9.24
CA GLU A 20 -4.03 -8.43 9.32
C GLU A 20 -4.63 -7.15 8.75
N LEU A 21 -5.30 -7.24 7.59
CA LEU A 21 -5.94 -6.09 6.93
C LEU A 21 -7.03 -5.44 7.78
N PHE A 22 -7.66 -6.20 8.67
CA PHE A 22 -8.80 -5.77 9.47
C PHE A 22 -8.57 -6.04 10.97
N ALA A 23 -7.33 -6.02 11.44
CA ALA A 23 -6.97 -6.38 12.81
C ALA A 23 -7.69 -5.55 13.89
N GLU A 24 -8.18 -4.35 13.55
CA GLU A 24 -8.92 -3.47 14.46
C GLU A 24 -10.42 -3.82 14.59
N TYR A 25 -10.92 -4.78 13.81
CA TYR A 25 -12.35 -5.13 13.75
C TYR A 25 -12.66 -6.43 14.51
N PRO A 26 -13.92 -6.62 14.98
CA PRO A 26 -14.33 -7.87 15.58
C PRO A 26 -14.21 -9.05 14.59
N ALA A 27 -13.71 -10.20 15.07
CA ALA A 27 -13.50 -11.39 14.25
C ALA A 27 -14.77 -11.82 13.46
N ALA A 28 -15.95 -11.69 14.06
CA ALA A 28 -17.22 -11.99 13.38
C ALA A 28 -17.47 -11.08 12.15
N THR A 29 -17.09 -9.81 12.24
CA THR A 29 -17.18 -8.86 11.12
C THR A 29 -16.17 -9.20 10.03
N ILE A 30 -14.93 -9.56 10.41
CA ILE A 30 -13.89 -10.00 9.47
C ILE A 30 -14.35 -11.24 8.72
N GLU A 31 -14.88 -12.25 9.41
CA GLU A 31 -15.42 -13.47 8.77
C GLU A 31 -16.59 -13.18 7.85
N CYS A 32 -17.47 -12.24 8.20
CA CYS A 32 -18.55 -11.82 7.32
C CYS A 32 -18.02 -11.24 6.00
N VAL A 33 -17.02 -10.37 6.08
CA VAL A 33 -16.38 -9.72 4.92
C VAL A 33 -15.62 -10.74 4.07
N LYS A 34 -14.86 -11.64 4.70
CA LYS A 34 -14.22 -12.78 4.03
C LYS A 34 -15.25 -13.59 3.27
N GLN A 35 -16.34 -14.00 3.90
CA GLN A 35 -17.37 -14.80 3.24
C GLN A 35 -18.01 -14.08 2.05
N THR A 36 -18.23 -12.76 2.15
CA THR A 36 -18.69 -11.96 1.00
C THR A 36 -17.69 -12.03 -0.16
N ALA A 37 -16.39 -11.87 0.11
CA ALA A 37 -15.36 -11.99 -0.92
C ALA A 37 -15.27 -13.39 -1.51
N ARG A 38 -15.38 -14.43 -0.69
CA ARG A 38 -15.40 -15.83 -1.14
C ARG A 38 -16.58 -16.12 -2.06
N ASN A 39 -17.75 -15.55 -1.75
CA ASN A 39 -18.94 -15.70 -2.58
C ASN A 39 -18.82 -14.95 -3.92
N ALA A 40 -18.02 -13.88 -3.98
CA ALA A 40 -17.78 -13.16 -5.22
C ALA A 40 -16.84 -13.89 -6.18
N ILE A 41 -15.88 -14.69 -5.67
CA ILE A 41 -14.85 -15.36 -6.48
C ILE A 41 -15.41 -16.21 -7.65
N PRO A 42 -16.44 -17.06 -7.47
CA PRO A 42 -17.01 -17.82 -8.58
C PRO A 42 -17.50 -16.95 -9.74
N HIS A 43 -18.02 -15.75 -9.46
CA HIS A 43 -18.48 -14.81 -10.47
C HIS A 43 -17.32 -14.13 -11.22
N LEU A 44 -16.12 -14.09 -10.64
CA LEU A 44 -14.92 -13.58 -11.31
C LEU A 44 -14.36 -14.58 -12.35
N LEU A 45 -14.63 -15.87 -12.16
CA LEU A 45 -14.03 -16.95 -12.95
C LEU A 45 -14.88 -17.39 -14.14
N ASP A 46 -16.12 -16.90 -14.26
CA ASP A 46 -17.09 -17.33 -15.28
C ASP A 46 -17.20 -18.87 -15.42
N GLY A 47 -17.16 -19.57 -14.27
CA GLY A 47 -17.20 -21.04 -14.22
C GLY A 47 -15.88 -21.77 -14.52
N GLY A 48 -14.80 -21.03 -14.80
CA GLY A 48 -13.45 -21.58 -15.00
C GLY A 48 -12.68 -21.86 -13.71
N ASP A 49 -11.47 -22.40 -13.86
CA ASP A 49 -10.56 -22.79 -12.77
C ASP A 49 -9.29 -21.91 -12.69
N ASN A 50 -9.15 -20.94 -13.60
CA ASN A 50 -7.99 -20.05 -13.68
C ASN A 50 -8.43 -18.60 -13.95
N TYR A 51 -8.14 -17.72 -13.00
CA TYR A 51 -8.53 -16.32 -13.07
C TYR A 51 -7.96 -15.60 -14.31
N TYR A 52 -6.71 -15.86 -14.66
CA TYR A 52 -6.06 -15.19 -15.79
C TYR A 52 -6.49 -15.70 -17.16
N ARG A 53 -7.15 -16.85 -17.22
CA ARG A 53 -7.65 -17.45 -18.47
C ARG A 53 -9.15 -17.22 -18.69
N TYR A 54 -9.94 -17.24 -17.63
CA TYR A 54 -11.39 -17.27 -17.74
C TYR A 54 -12.09 -15.97 -17.29
N ALA A 55 -11.40 -15.08 -16.58
CA ALA A 55 -12.02 -13.82 -16.18
C ALA A 55 -12.19 -12.85 -17.35
N ASP A 56 -13.36 -12.22 -17.46
CA ASP A 56 -13.56 -11.05 -18.31
C ASP A 56 -12.86 -9.83 -17.69
N PHE A 57 -11.86 -9.23 -18.31
CA PHE A 57 -11.18 -8.04 -17.77
C PHE A 57 -11.81 -6.70 -18.20
N SER A 58 -13.05 -6.71 -18.71
CA SER A 58 -13.72 -5.49 -19.15
C SER A 58 -13.97 -4.51 -17.98
N PRO A 59 -13.86 -3.18 -18.22
CA PRO A 59 -14.17 -2.17 -17.20
C PRO A 59 -15.61 -2.26 -16.68
N ALA A 60 -16.56 -2.64 -17.55
CA ALA A 60 -17.96 -2.79 -17.18
C ALA A 60 -18.16 -3.92 -16.16
N ARG A 61 -17.53 -5.07 -16.37
CA ARG A 61 -17.58 -6.21 -15.44
C ARG A 61 -16.91 -5.87 -14.11
N ALA A 62 -15.75 -5.20 -14.14
CA ALA A 62 -15.05 -4.77 -12.93
C ALA A 62 -15.89 -3.79 -12.08
N GLU A 63 -16.55 -2.81 -12.71
CA GLU A 63 -17.43 -1.88 -11.99
C GLU A 63 -18.69 -2.56 -11.46
N GLN A 64 -19.27 -3.50 -12.22
CA GLN A 64 -20.41 -4.30 -11.76
C GLN A 64 -20.03 -5.15 -10.53
N THR A 65 -18.89 -5.85 -10.59
CA THR A 65 -18.32 -6.62 -9.49
C THR A 65 -18.18 -5.76 -8.23
N ARG A 66 -17.65 -4.53 -8.39
CA ARG A 66 -17.49 -3.59 -7.29
C ARG A 66 -18.84 -3.21 -6.66
N ARG A 67 -19.83 -2.87 -7.47
CA ARG A 67 -21.18 -2.51 -7.00
C ARG A 67 -21.84 -3.65 -6.26
N ASP A 68 -21.82 -4.85 -6.84
CA ASP A 68 -22.46 -6.04 -6.26
C ASP A 68 -21.80 -6.41 -4.92
N PHE A 69 -20.47 -6.35 -4.87
CA PHE A 69 -19.73 -6.60 -3.64
C PHE A 69 -20.12 -5.63 -2.50
N PHE A 70 -20.21 -4.32 -2.78
CA PHE A 70 -20.63 -3.36 -1.76
C PHE A 70 -22.12 -3.48 -1.40
N ALA A 71 -22.99 -3.84 -2.35
CA ALA A 71 -24.39 -4.12 -2.06
C ALA A 71 -24.52 -5.33 -1.11
N ASP A 72 -23.73 -6.38 -1.31
CA ASP A 72 -23.70 -7.56 -0.44
C ASP A 72 -23.18 -7.23 0.97
N LEU A 73 -22.14 -6.39 1.07
CA LEU A 73 -21.64 -5.91 2.37
C LEU A 73 -22.72 -5.12 3.12
N GLN A 74 -23.46 -4.26 2.42
CA GLN A 74 -24.57 -3.50 3.00
C GLN A 74 -25.71 -4.42 3.47
N ALA A 75 -26.13 -5.38 2.63
CA ALA A 75 -27.17 -6.35 2.98
C ALA A 75 -26.80 -7.20 4.21
N ARG A 76 -25.51 -7.47 4.40
CA ARG A 76 -24.95 -8.20 5.54
C ARG A 76 -24.66 -7.31 6.76
N HIS A 77 -25.04 -6.03 6.72
CA HIS A 77 -24.85 -5.07 7.81
C HIS A 77 -23.38 -4.89 8.21
N VAL A 78 -22.45 -5.02 7.26
CA VAL A 78 -21.03 -4.73 7.52
C VAL A 78 -20.89 -3.24 7.84
N PRO A 79 -20.16 -2.87 8.91
CA PRO A 79 -20.09 -1.47 9.35
C PRO A 79 -19.57 -0.53 8.25
N PRO A 80 -20.13 0.69 8.13
CA PRO A 80 -19.72 1.64 7.09
C PRO A 80 -18.22 1.92 7.08
N HIS A 81 -17.58 2.06 8.24
CA HIS A 81 -16.15 2.34 8.32
C HIS A 81 -15.27 1.22 7.74
N LEU A 82 -15.69 -0.05 7.84
CA LEU A 82 -15.02 -1.17 7.18
C LEU A 82 -15.19 -1.08 5.65
N GLN A 83 -16.41 -0.79 5.18
CA GLN A 83 -16.67 -0.58 3.75
C GLN A 83 -15.81 0.56 3.18
N HIS A 84 -15.69 1.68 3.90
CA HIS A 84 -14.80 2.78 3.52
C HIS A 84 -13.33 2.35 3.50
N LYS A 85 -12.88 1.49 4.42
CA LYS A 85 -11.52 0.93 4.41
C LYS A 85 -11.27 0.09 3.15
N ILE A 86 -12.23 -0.72 2.72
CA ILE A 86 -12.12 -1.51 1.48
C ILE A 86 -12.08 -0.60 0.25
N GLU A 87 -12.95 0.40 0.16
CA GLU A 87 -12.92 1.37 -0.94
C GLU A 87 -11.59 2.14 -0.94
N TRP A 88 -11.07 2.47 0.25
CA TRP A 88 -9.76 3.10 0.36
C TRP A 88 -8.63 2.20 -0.17
N PHE A 89 -8.64 0.88 0.10
CA PHE A 89 -7.68 -0.05 -0.53
C PHE A 89 -7.75 0.02 -2.07
N HIS A 90 -8.95 0.14 -2.63
CA HIS A 90 -9.13 0.30 -4.07
C HIS A 90 -8.52 1.60 -4.59
N GLN A 91 -8.77 2.72 -3.89
CA GLN A 91 -8.17 4.01 -4.22
C GLN A 91 -6.63 3.99 -4.12
N VAL A 92 -6.08 3.29 -3.12
CA VAL A 92 -4.63 3.10 -2.98
C VAL A 92 -4.07 2.37 -4.19
N LEU A 93 -4.62 1.19 -4.54
CA LEU A 93 -4.17 0.45 -5.72
C LEU A 93 -4.32 1.25 -7.01
N LEU A 94 -5.39 2.06 -7.12
CA LEU A 94 -5.60 2.94 -8.26
C LEU A 94 -4.52 4.01 -8.40
N GLY A 95 -4.11 4.60 -7.27
CA GLY A 95 -3.12 5.67 -7.19
C GLY A 95 -1.67 5.23 -7.29
N ILE A 96 -1.38 3.92 -7.17
CA ILE A 96 -0.02 3.40 -7.37
C ILE A 96 0.28 3.31 -8.87
N SER A 97 1.06 4.27 -9.38
CA SER A 97 1.69 4.24 -10.69
C SER A 97 3.21 4.02 -10.58
N PRO A 98 3.91 3.69 -11.68
CA PRO A 98 5.38 3.66 -11.71
C PRO A 98 6.00 4.99 -11.26
N GLU A 99 5.42 6.11 -11.67
CA GLU A 99 5.86 7.46 -11.31
C GLU A 99 5.73 7.71 -9.81
N VAL A 100 4.56 7.38 -9.23
CA VAL A 100 4.29 7.50 -7.79
C VAL A 100 5.22 6.61 -6.98
N SER A 101 5.46 5.38 -7.44
CA SER A 101 6.34 4.43 -6.78
C SER A 101 7.78 4.92 -6.79
N SER A 102 8.27 5.39 -7.94
CA SER A 102 9.62 5.96 -8.09
C SER A 102 9.82 7.20 -7.21
N ALA A 103 8.87 8.13 -7.23
CA ALA A 103 8.91 9.33 -6.39
C ALA A 103 8.96 8.99 -4.89
N ALA A 104 8.10 8.07 -4.45
CA ALA A 104 8.06 7.65 -3.06
C ALA A 104 9.36 6.96 -2.61
N SER A 105 9.94 6.09 -3.44
CA SER A 105 11.22 5.45 -3.15
C SER A 105 12.36 6.45 -3.02
N VAL A 106 12.40 7.47 -3.89
CA VAL A 106 13.43 8.53 -3.80
C VAL A 106 13.25 9.38 -2.55
N ILE A 107 12.01 9.78 -2.21
CA ILE A 107 11.71 10.51 -0.97
C ILE A 107 12.24 9.75 0.25
N LEU A 108 11.97 8.44 0.34
CA LEU A 108 12.43 7.61 1.46
C LEU A 108 13.95 7.40 1.45
N SER A 109 14.55 7.20 0.28
CA SER A 109 16.01 7.10 0.14
C SER A 109 16.70 8.37 0.63
N VAL A 110 16.19 9.55 0.27
CA VAL A 110 16.71 10.83 0.73
C VAL A 110 16.50 10.99 2.24
N ALA A 111 15.32 10.66 2.77
CA ALA A 111 15.04 10.73 4.19
C ALA A 111 15.99 9.83 5.01
N ALA A 112 16.26 8.60 4.52
CA ALA A 112 17.15 7.66 5.16
C ALA A 112 18.61 8.15 5.16
N ARG A 113 19.10 8.62 4.00
CA ARG A 113 20.44 9.22 3.88
C ARG A 113 20.59 10.45 4.78
N LEU A 114 19.57 11.32 4.82
CA LEU A 114 19.57 12.48 5.70
C LEU A 114 19.65 12.08 7.18
N TYR A 115 18.86 11.11 7.60
CA TYR A 115 18.85 10.61 8.98
C TYR A 115 20.18 9.99 9.40
N TRP A 116 20.83 9.22 8.51
CA TRP A 116 22.16 8.64 8.78
C TRP A 116 23.32 9.59 8.53
N LEU A 117 23.05 10.85 8.17
CA LEU A 117 24.05 11.85 7.80
C LEU A 117 24.94 11.40 6.61
N ASP A 118 24.42 10.51 5.77
CA ASP A 118 25.02 10.07 4.51
C ASP A 118 24.68 11.07 3.40
N THR A 119 25.28 12.26 3.49
CA THR A 119 24.91 13.43 2.67
C THR A 119 26.00 13.87 1.69
N GLU A 120 26.96 13.02 1.35
CA GLU A 120 28.07 13.37 0.45
C GLU A 120 27.56 13.86 -0.92
N ASP A 121 26.49 13.23 -1.43
CA ASP A 121 25.87 13.57 -2.72
C ASP A 121 24.73 14.60 -2.62
N PHE A 122 24.53 15.22 -1.45
CA PHE A 122 23.44 16.16 -1.27
C PHE A 122 23.79 17.50 -1.91
N LYS A 123 22.86 18.04 -2.72
CA LYS A 123 23.04 19.38 -3.30
C LYS A 123 22.98 20.50 -2.27
N ARG A 124 22.44 20.24 -1.08
CA ARG A 124 22.42 21.19 0.04
C ARG A 124 23.32 20.72 1.18
N PRO A 125 24.11 21.63 1.78
CA PRO A 125 24.89 21.30 2.96
C PRO A 125 23.96 21.05 4.16
N VAL A 126 24.37 20.10 5.00
CA VAL A 126 23.75 19.88 6.31
C VAL A 126 24.14 21.04 7.23
N THR A 127 23.15 21.80 7.70
CA THR A 127 23.36 22.96 8.57
C THR A 127 23.36 22.54 10.05
N PRO A 128 23.92 23.35 10.97
CA PRO A 128 23.80 23.09 12.40
C PRO A 128 22.34 22.98 12.87
N ALA A 129 21.44 23.82 12.35
CA ALA A 129 20.01 23.76 12.67
C ALA A 129 19.36 22.44 12.22
N LEU A 130 19.78 21.90 11.07
CA LEU A 130 19.32 20.60 10.60
C LEU A 130 19.89 19.47 11.48
N LEU A 131 21.16 19.53 11.89
CA LEU A 131 21.74 18.58 12.85
C LEU A 131 20.99 18.58 14.18
N ASP A 132 20.69 19.77 14.72
CA ASP A 132 19.90 19.91 15.95
C ASP A 132 18.51 19.27 15.76
N THR A 133 17.88 19.49 14.61
CA THR A 133 16.58 18.90 14.29
C THR A 133 16.65 17.37 14.17
N LEU A 134 17.69 16.84 13.52
CA LEU A 134 17.91 15.39 13.37
C LEU A 134 18.18 14.71 14.72
N SER A 135 18.91 15.36 15.62
CA SER A 135 19.18 14.83 16.98
C SER A 135 17.89 14.61 17.79
N ILE A 136 16.85 15.42 17.54
CA ILE A 136 15.57 15.30 18.23
C ILE A 136 14.77 14.09 17.74
N ILE A 137 14.93 13.69 16.47
CA ILE A 137 14.19 12.56 15.88
C ILE A 137 14.96 11.24 15.92
N GLU A 138 16.22 11.23 16.34
CA GLU A 138 17.03 10.01 16.50
C GLU A 138 16.30 8.90 17.31
N PRO A 139 15.63 9.20 18.44
CA PRO A 139 14.92 8.16 19.20
C PRO A 139 13.74 7.53 18.45
N LEU A 140 13.22 8.20 17.41
CA LEU A 140 12.08 7.72 16.62
C LEU A 140 12.50 6.72 15.55
N GLY A 141 13.77 6.74 15.13
CA GLY A 141 14.28 5.90 14.06
C GLY A 141 13.65 6.20 12.69
N LEU A 142 13.96 5.34 11.72
CA LEU A 142 13.48 5.44 10.34
C LEU A 142 12.29 4.52 10.02
N ASN A 143 11.94 3.57 10.91
CA ASN A 143 10.97 2.47 10.70
C ASN A 143 10.67 2.17 9.21
N VAL A 144 11.71 1.81 8.44
CA VAL A 144 11.61 1.47 7.00
C VAL A 144 11.40 -0.03 6.81
N GLU A 145 11.07 -0.78 7.87
CA GLU A 145 10.94 -2.22 7.80
C GLU A 145 9.80 -2.59 6.84
N SER A 146 10.18 -3.14 5.69
CA SER A 146 9.26 -3.84 4.81
C SER A 146 8.92 -5.17 5.46
N ARG A 147 7.72 -5.27 6.03
CA ARG A 147 7.17 -6.56 6.47
C ARG A 147 6.94 -7.54 5.30
N GLY A 148 7.24 -7.16 4.05
CA GLY A 148 6.95 -7.94 2.86
C GLY A 148 7.46 -9.38 2.91
N HIS A 149 8.70 -9.62 3.35
CA HIS A 149 9.27 -10.97 3.37
C HIS A 149 8.53 -11.94 4.30
N GLU A 150 8.04 -11.48 5.45
CA GLU A 150 7.29 -12.34 6.39
C GLU A 150 5.96 -12.81 5.79
N TRP A 151 5.34 -11.97 4.96
CA TRP A 151 4.04 -12.24 4.35
C TRP A 151 4.13 -13.05 3.07
N GLU A 152 5.27 -13.00 2.37
CA GLU A 152 5.56 -13.89 1.25
C GLU A 152 5.59 -15.35 1.71
N ASP A 153 6.36 -15.62 2.77
CA ASP A 153 6.46 -16.96 3.35
C ASP A 153 5.13 -17.44 3.92
N ALA A 154 4.37 -16.55 4.58
CA ALA A 154 3.04 -16.88 5.09
C ALA A 154 2.07 -17.29 3.98
N TRP A 155 2.16 -16.67 2.80
CA TRP A 155 1.33 -16.99 1.64
C TRP A 155 1.79 -18.24 0.91
N LEU A 156 3.08 -18.33 0.57
CA LEU A 156 3.63 -19.44 -0.18
C LEU A 156 3.57 -20.76 0.60
N ASN A 157 3.59 -20.69 1.94
CA ASN A 157 3.47 -21.84 2.83
C ASN A 157 2.10 -21.93 3.52
N ALA A 158 1.06 -21.27 2.98
CA ALA A 158 -0.26 -21.25 3.59
C ALA A 158 -0.85 -22.67 3.75
N THR A 159 -1.24 -23.01 4.98
CA THR A 159 -1.80 -24.33 5.32
C THR A 159 -3.31 -24.40 5.14
N SER A 160 -3.99 -23.24 5.14
CA SER A 160 -5.43 -23.16 4.93
C SER A 160 -5.84 -23.81 3.62
N ARG A 161 -6.96 -24.54 3.66
CA ARG A 161 -7.58 -25.09 2.46
C ARG A 161 -8.03 -23.97 1.50
N TRP A 162 -8.52 -22.86 2.04
CA TRP A 162 -9.02 -21.76 1.23
C TRP A 162 -7.87 -21.02 0.53
N ASP A 163 -6.78 -20.71 1.23
CA ASP A 163 -5.63 -20.03 0.64
C ASP A 163 -5.02 -20.85 -0.49
N ARG A 164 -4.85 -22.17 -0.29
CA ARG A 164 -4.41 -23.08 -1.34
C ARG A 164 -5.38 -23.13 -2.53
N TYR A 165 -6.68 -23.04 -2.28
CA TYR A 165 -7.66 -22.92 -3.36
C TYR A 165 -7.47 -21.61 -4.13
N VAL A 166 -7.36 -20.47 -3.47
CA VAL A 166 -7.08 -19.18 -4.13
C VAL A 166 -5.77 -19.25 -4.92
N MET A 167 -4.70 -19.81 -4.36
CA MET A 167 -3.43 -20.01 -5.09
C MET A 167 -3.62 -20.85 -6.36
N SER A 168 -4.47 -21.87 -6.33
CA SER A 168 -4.74 -22.71 -7.51
C SER A 168 -5.47 -21.94 -8.62
N LEU A 169 -6.33 -20.97 -8.27
CA LEU A 169 -7.00 -20.09 -9.23
C LEU A 169 -6.03 -19.11 -9.90
N MET A 170 -4.91 -18.82 -9.27
CA MET A 170 -3.87 -17.90 -9.74
C MET A 170 -2.80 -18.57 -10.59
N ASP A 171 -3.05 -19.78 -11.11
CA ASP A 171 -2.05 -20.57 -11.84
C ASP A 171 -1.42 -19.75 -13.00
N GLY A 172 -0.16 -19.35 -12.81
CA GLY A 172 0.60 -18.42 -13.65
C GLY A 172 1.18 -17.20 -12.92
N ILE A 173 0.50 -16.66 -11.89
CA ILE A 173 0.93 -15.48 -11.10
C ILE A 173 0.48 -15.67 -9.64
N LYS A 174 1.09 -16.64 -8.95
CA LYS A 174 0.65 -17.07 -7.60
C LYS A 174 0.89 -15.99 -6.55
N GLU A 175 1.80 -15.08 -6.81
CA GLU A 175 2.24 -14.02 -5.92
C GLU A 175 1.23 -12.86 -5.86
N MET A 176 0.21 -12.81 -6.75
CA MET A 176 -0.66 -11.65 -6.88
C MET A 176 -1.34 -11.23 -5.56
N PRO A 177 -1.96 -12.11 -4.75
CA PRO A 177 -2.57 -11.71 -3.49
C PRO A 177 -1.54 -11.13 -2.51
N TYR A 178 -0.36 -11.76 -2.41
CA TYR A 178 0.77 -11.27 -1.63
C TYR A 178 1.26 -9.89 -2.11
N LEU A 179 1.49 -9.71 -3.41
CA LEU A 179 1.92 -8.43 -3.97
C LEU A 179 0.89 -7.32 -3.73
N THR A 180 -0.40 -7.65 -3.84
CA THR A 180 -1.49 -6.71 -3.56
C THR A 180 -1.51 -6.32 -2.08
N PHE A 181 -1.32 -7.29 -1.18
CA PHE A 181 -1.18 -7.04 0.25
C PHE A 181 -0.02 -6.09 0.56
N VAL A 182 1.17 -6.36 0.03
CA VAL A 182 2.36 -5.51 0.20
C VAL A 182 2.17 -4.12 -0.41
N GLN A 183 1.51 -4.02 -1.55
CA GLN A 183 1.19 -2.73 -2.17
C GLN A 183 0.28 -1.89 -1.28
N ILE A 184 -0.82 -2.46 -0.79
CA ILE A 184 -1.75 -1.76 0.09
C ILE A 184 -1.04 -1.36 1.38
N THR A 185 -0.50 -2.32 2.13
CA THR A 185 0.12 -2.08 3.44
C THR A 185 1.34 -1.18 3.33
N GLY A 186 2.23 -1.46 2.39
CA GLY A 186 3.46 -0.69 2.18
C GLY A 186 3.26 0.69 1.55
N PHE A 187 2.11 0.97 0.91
CA PHE A 187 1.74 2.35 0.54
C PHE A 187 1.09 3.09 1.71
N SER A 188 0.30 2.38 2.52
CA SER A 188 -0.39 2.90 3.71
C SER A 188 0.58 3.48 4.73
N THR A 189 1.68 2.76 4.98
CA THR A 189 2.65 3.06 6.03
C THR A 189 3.93 3.70 5.51
N ARG A 190 4.02 3.93 4.19
CA ARG A 190 5.27 4.28 3.50
C ARG A 190 5.99 5.46 4.12
N PHE A 191 5.24 6.47 4.54
CA PHE A 191 5.77 7.71 5.11
C PHE A 191 5.51 7.85 6.60
N ASP A 192 5.27 6.76 7.32
CA ASP A 192 4.96 6.80 8.75
C ASP A 192 6.12 7.35 9.57
N CYS A 193 7.37 7.08 9.17
CA CYS A 193 8.55 7.69 9.78
C CYS A 193 8.52 9.22 9.64
N LEU A 194 8.27 9.75 8.43
CA LEU A 194 8.16 11.19 8.19
C LEU A 194 6.99 11.81 8.95
N ARG A 195 5.85 11.11 9.03
CA ARG A 195 4.69 11.56 9.83
C ARG A 195 5.01 11.58 11.32
N ALA A 196 5.72 10.57 11.84
CA ALA A 196 6.17 10.52 13.22
C ALA A 196 7.15 11.65 13.54
N TRP A 197 8.11 11.91 12.65
CA TRP A 197 9.04 13.03 12.77
C TRP A 197 8.32 14.37 12.80
N LYS A 198 7.37 14.58 11.88
CA LYS A 198 6.56 15.80 11.84
C LYS A 198 5.75 15.99 13.12
N LEU A 199 5.10 14.94 13.60
CA LEU A 199 4.31 14.97 14.84
C LEU A 199 5.18 15.34 16.04
N HIS A 200 6.39 14.79 16.13
CA HIS A 200 7.29 15.01 17.24
C HIS A 200 7.98 16.39 17.20
N LEU A 201 8.40 16.84 16.02
CA LEU A 201 9.08 18.13 15.82
C LEU A 201 8.12 19.32 15.78
N GLY A 202 6.87 19.09 15.37
CA GLY A 202 5.94 20.13 14.94
C GLY A 202 6.24 20.63 13.52
N ALA A 203 5.22 21.21 12.87
CA ALA A 203 5.28 21.61 11.46
C ALA A 203 6.42 22.59 11.14
N ALA A 204 6.71 23.53 12.03
CA ALA A 204 7.73 24.56 11.79
C ALA A 204 9.14 23.94 11.65
N ARG A 205 9.54 23.06 12.57
CA ARG A 205 10.86 22.40 12.53
C ARG A 205 10.94 21.33 11.45
N PHE A 206 9.85 20.59 11.23
CA PHE A 206 9.80 19.60 10.17
C PHE A 206 9.96 20.20 8.76
N SER A 207 9.56 21.47 8.57
CA SER A 207 9.68 22.14 7.27
C SER A 207 11.13 22.17 6.73
N GLU A 208 12.14 22.18 7.61
CA GLU A 208 13.54 22.13 7.20
C GLU A 208 13.91 20.76 6.60
N ILE A 209 13.45 19.67 7.23
CA ILE A 209 13.62 18.30 6.73
C ILE A 209 12.86 18.12 5.41
N GLU A 210 11.59 18.52 5.37
CA GLU A 210 10.74 18.44 4.17
C GLU A 210 11.38 19.16 2.98
N HIS A 211 11.93 20.36 3.22
CA HIS A 211 12.57 21.15 2.19
C HIS A 211 13.85 20.52 1.63
N VAL A 212 14.67 19.92 2.49
CA VAL A 212 15.87 19.17 2.06
C VAL A 212 15.47 17.94 1.24
N ILE A 213 14.47 17.18 1.72
CA ILE A 213 13.94 16.02 1.01
C ILE A 213 13.43 16.42 -0.37
N ASN A 214 12.62 17.48 -0.45
CA ASN A 214 12.05 17.97 -1.69
C ASN A 214 13.12 18.33 -2.71
N LEU A 215 14.09 19.16 -2.33
CA LEU A 215 15.17 19.61 -3.22
C LEU A 215 16.02 18.45 -3.73
N GLN A 216 16.41 17.53 -2.85
CA GLN A 216 17.26 16.41 -3.23
C GLN A 216 16.48 15.39 -4.08
N ALA A 217 15.22 15.13 -3.78
CA ALA A 217 14.39 14.23 -4.58
C ALA A 217 14.17 14.78 -6.00
N HIS A 218 13.90 16.08 -6.15
CA HIS A 218 13.83 16.74 -7.45
C HIS A 218 15.17 16.71 -8.18
N ALA A 219 16.26 16.96 -7.48
CA ALA A 219 17.60 16.91 -8.04
C ALA A 219 17.96 15.54 -8.66
N GLU A 220 17.45 14.45 -8.09
CA GLU A 220 17.66 13.07 -8.56
C GLU A 220 16.68 12.69 -9.68
N LEU A 221 15.40 13.08 -9.57
CA LEU A 221 14.37 12.64 -10.51
C LEU A 221 14.12 13.56 -11.71
N ASP A 222 14.25 14.88 -11.57
CA ASP A 222 14.04 15.82 -12.69
C ASP A 222 14.85 15.45 -13.95
N PRO A 223 16.15 15.05 -13.87
CA PRO A 223 16.92 14.73 -15.07
C PRO A 223 16.62 13.33 -15.65
N ILE A 224 16.11 12.39 -14.85
CA ILE A 224 15.98 10.97 -15.23
C ILE A 224 14.52 10.59 -15.52
N ASN A 225 13.60 11.08 -14.69
CA ASN A 225 12.17 10.81 -14.78
C ASN A 225 11.34 12.02 -14.31
N PRO A 226 11.13 13.03 -15.18
CA PRO A 226 10.34 14.23 -14.87
C PRO A 226 8.88 13.91 -14.51
N ALA A 227 8.34 12.80 -15.01
CA ALA A 227 6.98 12.38 -14.70
C ALA A 227 6.86 11.95 -13.22
N ALA A 228 7.82 11.16 -12.72
CA ALA A 228 7.94 10.84 -11.30
C ALA A 228 8.21 12.08 -10.45
N ALA A 229 9.07 13.00 -10.91
CA ALA A 229 9.38 14.19 -10.13
C ALA A 229 8.14 15.07 -9.84
N ARG A 230 7.17 15.13 -10.76
CA ARG A 230 5.90 15.85 -10.54
C ARG A 230 5.07 15.30 -9.38
N GLU A 231 5.25 14.03 -9.02
CA GLU A 231 4.53 13.38 -7.92
C GLU A 231 5.11 13.73 -6.54
N ILE A 232 6.35 14.22 -6.46
CA ILE A 232 7.04 14.51 -5.18
C ILE A 232 6.22 15.47 -4.31
N ASN A 233 5.84 16.62 -4.87
CA ASN A 233 5.09 17.64 -4.13
C ASN A 233 3.75 17.13 -3.64
N ARG A 234 3.06 16.31 -4.46
CA ARG A 234 1.78 15.70 -4.08
C ARG A 234 1.97 14.74 -2.91
N LEU A 235 3.02 13.92 -2.93
CA LEU A 235 3.30 12.94 -1.88
C LEU A 235 3.74 13.60 -0.56
N LEU A 236 4.57 14.64 -0.61
CA LEU A 236 4.95 15.40 0.58
C LEU A 236 3.77 16.17 1.18
N ALA A 237 2.89 16.73 0.36
CA ALA A 237 1.67 17.40 0.84
C ALA A 237 0.73 16.45 1.60
N GLN A 238 0.79 15.14 1.35
CA GLN A 238 0.01 14.12 2.08
C GLN A 238 0.57 13.83 3.48
N LEU A 239 1.75 14.36 3.83
CA LEU A 239 2.26 14.39 5.20
C LEU A 239 1.55 15.46 6.05
N GLY A 240 0.64 16.24 5.43
CA GLY A 240 -0.21 17.30 5.98
C GLY A 240 -0.90 16.94 7.28
#